data_AF-A0A7V3VXG7-F1
#
_entry.id   AF-A0A7V3VXG7-F1
#
_cell.length_a   1.000
_cell.length_b   1.000
_cell.length_c   1.000
_cell.angle_alpha   90.00
_cell.angle_beta   90.00
_cell.angle_gamma   90.00
#
_symmetry.space_group_name_H-M   'P 1'
#
loop_
_entity.id
_entity.type
_entity.pdbx_description
1 polymer ?
#
loop_
_entity_poly.entity_id
_entity_poly.type
_entity_poly.pdbx_seq_one_letter_code
_entity_poly.pdbx_strand_id
1 'polypeptide(L)' 'MTRCMRLSVFLLPCLLTTSCQQDMARQPAYRPLERSEFFADGRASRPLVEGTVPWRGRTGSEPALTVYRRG' A
#
# COMPACT_ATOMS: atom_id res chain seq x y z
N MET A 1 -0.84 41.74 22.29
CA MET A 1 -1.75 40.71 21.73
C MET A 1 -1.40 40.32 20.29
N THR A 2 -1.07 41.26 19.39
CA THR A 2 -0.75 40.97 17.97
C THR A 2 0.54 40.19 17.71
N ARG A 3 1.57 40.31 18.56
CA ARG A 3 2.84 39.55 18.42
C ARG A 3 2.69 38.06 18.70
N CYS A 4 1.92 37.69 19.73
CA CYS A 4 1.61 36.29 20.03
C CYS A 4 0.79 35.65 18.91
N MET A 5 -0.14 36.42 18.32
CA MET A 5 -0.98 35.98 17.20
C MET A 5 -0.20 35.77 15.90
N ARG A 6 0.83 36.57 15.64
CA ARG A 6 1.72 36.40 14.48
C ARG A 6 2.61 35.16 14.61
N LEU A 7 3.10 34.87 15.81
CA LEU A 7 3.89 33.67 16.08
C LEU A 7 3.06 32.39 15.92
N SER A 8 1.81 32.38 16.40
CA SER A 8 0.94 31.22 16.25
C SER A 8 0.54 30.94 14.80
N VAL A 9 0.39 31.97 13.95
CA VAL A 9 0.14 31.82 12.51
C VAL A 9 1.29 31.12 11.78
N PHE A 10 2.54 31.36 12.18
CA PHE A 10 3.70 30.67 11.58
C PHE A 10 3.99 29.31 12.22
N LEU A 11 3.66 29.12 13.50
CA LEU A 11 3.97 27.89 14.23
C LEU A 11 2.99 26.75 13.89
N LEU A 12 1.70 27.05 13.72
CA LEU A 12 0.67 26.06 13.41
C LEU A 12 0.96 25.22 12.14
N PRO A 13 1.31 25.82 10.97
CA PRO A 13 1.62 25.03 9.77
C PRO A 13 2.91 24.21 9.92
N CYS A 14 3.89 24.65 10.71
CA CYS A 14 5.10 23.87 10.98
C CYS A 14 4.83 22.60 11.79
N LEU A 15 3.82 22.58 12.67
CA LEU A 15 3.44 21.37 13.40
C LEU A 15 2.63 20.40 12.52
N LEU A 16 1.91 20.90 11.52
CA LEU A 16 1.07 20.07 10.65
C LEU A 16 1.88 19.23 9.66
N THR A 17 3.16 19.56 9.40
CA THR A 17 4.01 18.80 8.47
C THR A 17 4.71 17.59 9.11
N THR A 18 4.63 17.40 10.43
CA THR A 18 5.31 16.28 11.11
C THR A 18 4.64 14.92 10.90
N SER A 19 3.46 14.86 10.26
CA SER A 19 2.74 13.61 9.97
C SER A 19 3.09 13.04 8.58
N CYS A 20 4.38 12.97 8.24
CA CYS A 20 4.82 12.58 6.89
C CYS A 20 4.55 11.08 6.58
N GLN A 21 4.52 10.21 7.58
CA GLN A 21 4.20 8.78 7.43
C GLN A 21 3.44 8.26 8.66
N GLN A 22 2.36 7.51 8.43
CA GLN A 22 1.62 6.82 9.48
C GLN A 22 2.27 5.47 9.78
N ASP A 23 2.09 4.96 11.00
CA ASP A 23 2.58 3.63 11.40
C ASP A 23 2.04 2.51 10.47
N MET A 24 0.79 2.67 10.02
CA MET A 24 0.13 1.76 9.07
C MET A 24 0.49 2.01 7.61
N ALA A 25 1.44 2.90 7.30
CA ALA A 25 1.92 3.08 5.93
C ALA A 25 2.72 1.86 5.45
N ARG A 26 3.34 1.12 6.37
CA ARG A 26 3.98 -0.18 6.13
C ARG A 26 3.26 -1.25 6.94
N GLN A 27 2.19 -1.78 6.36
CA GLN A 27 1.41 -2.82 7.01
C GLN A 27 2.23 -4.12 7.13
N PRO A 28 1.98 -4.96 8.17
CA PRO A 28 2.63 -6.25 8.34
C PRO A 28 2.02 -7.31 7.39
N ALA A 29 1.93 -7.01 6.11
CA ALA A 29 1.41 -7.88 5.06
C ALA A 29 2.13 -7.59 3.74
N TYR A 30 2.40 -8.62 2.95
CA TYR A 30 3.06 -8.46 1.66
C TYR A 30 2.11 -7.89 0.60
N ARG A 31 2.53 -6.80 -0.04
CA ARG A 31 1.88 -6.24 -1.23
C ARG A 31 2.26 -7.03 -2.48
N PRO A 32 1.46 -6.97 -3.55
CA PRO A 32 1.85 -7.55 -4.83
C PRO A 32 3.23 -7.02 -5.27
N LEU A 33 4.12 -7.95 -5.67
CA LEU A 33 5.49 -7.66 -6.09
C LEU A 33 6.43 -7.10 -4.99
N GLU A 34 6.03 -7.17 -3.73
CA GLU A 34 6.93 -6.83 -2.63
C GLU A 34 8.08 -7.86 -2.50
N ARG A 35 9.25 -7.37 -2.07
CA ARG A 35 10.40 -8.22 -1.76
C ARG A 35 10.14 -8.97 -0.46
N SER A 36 10.47 -10.25 -0.42
CA SER A 36 10.42 -11.06 0.80
C SER A 36 11.80 -11.58 1.16
N GLU A 37 12.16 -11.51 2.44
CA GLU A 37 13.40 -12.10 2.96
C GLU A 37 13.23 -13.57 3.36
N PHE A 38 11.99 -14.07 3.37
CA PHE A 38 11.67 -15.44 3.76
C PHE A 38 12.01 -16.47 2.68
N PHE A 39 11.78 -16.14 1.40
CA PHE A 39 12.06 -17.03 0.27
C PHE A 39 13.42 -16.70 -0.36
N ALA A 40 14.18 -17.72 -0.75
CA ALA A 40 15.51 -17.57 -1.33
C ALA A 40 15.54 -16.75 -2.64
N ASP A 41 14.44 -16.73 -3.39
CA ASP A 41 14.28 -15.97 -4.64
C ASP A 41 13.82 -14.52 -4.42
N GLY A 42 13.60 -14.11 -3.17
CA GLY A 42 13.30 -12.73 -2.82
C GLY A 42 11.87 -12.27 -3.13
N ARG A 43 10.99 -13.15 -3.64
CA ARG A 43 9.66 -12.80 -4.15
C ARG A 43 8.59 -13.14 -3.11
N ALA A 44 7.79 -12.16 -2.69
CA ALA A 44 6.60 -12.44 -1.87
C ALA A 44 5.50 -13.14 -2.66
N SER A 45 5.34 -12.80 -3.95
CA SER A 45 4.34 -13.41 -4.83
C SER A 45 4.79 -14.81 -5.29
N ARG A 46 4.00 -15.84 -4.98
CA ARG A 46 4.31 -17.23 -5.32
C ARG A 46 3.62 -17.67 -6.62
N PRO A 47 4.35 -18.38 -7.51
CA PRO A 47 3.72 -18.98 -8.67
C PRO A 47 2.68 -19.99 -8.20
N LEU A 48 1.64 -20.18 -9.01
CA LEU A 48 0.67 -21.22 -8.77
C LEU A 48 1.35 -22.58 -8.95
N VAL A 49 0.84 -23.59 -8.25
CA VAL A 49 1.29 -24.98 -8.45
C VAL A 49 0.93 -25.41 -9.87
N GLU A 50 1.80 -26.18 -10.51
CA GLU A 50 1.56 -26.73 -11.84
C GLU A 50 0.22 -27.50 -11.90
N GLY A 51 -0.52 -27.32 -12.99
CA GLY A 51 -1.85 -27.90 -13.14
C GLY A 51 -2.95 -27.19 -12.34
N THR A 52 -2.67 -26.06 -11.67
CA THR A 52 -3.73 -25.26 -11.05
C THR A 52 -4.63 -24.65 -12.13
N VAL A 53 -5.87 -25.12 -12.19
CA VAL A 53 -6.88 -24.54 -13.09
C VAL A 53 -7.52 -23.33 -12.40
N PRO A 54 -7.51 -22.13 -13.02
CA PRO A 54 -8.17 -20.96 -12.46
C PRO A 54 -9.68 -21.20 -12.32
N TRP A 55 -10.22 -21.12 -11.10
CA TRP A 55 -11.66 -21.15 -10.88
C TRP A 55 -12.31 -19.81 -11.26
N ARG A 56 -13.27 -19.82 -12.18
CA ARG A 56 -14.07 -18.63 -12.53
C ARG A 56 -15.27 -18.49 -11.60
N GLY A 57 -15.05 -17.89 -10.44
CA GLY A 57 -16.14 -17.34 -9.64
C GLY A 57 -16.53 -15.95 -10.13
N ARG A 58 -17.39 -15.88 -11.17
CA ARG A 58 -18.37 -14.80 -11.49
C ARG A 58 -18.60 -14.72 -13.01
N THR A 59 -19.84 -14.96 -13.41
CA THR A 59 -20.39 -14.68 -14.75
C THR A 59 -20.08 -13.23 -15.13
N GLY A 60 -19.26 -13.07 -16.16
CA GLY A 60 -18.81 -11.78 -16.68
C GLY A 60 -17.59 -12.01 -17.57
N SER A 61 -17.69 -11.62 -18.83
CA SER A 61 -16.79 -11.89 -19.97
C SER A 61 -15.36 -11.35 -19.86
N GLU A 62 -14.90 -10.94 -18.67
CA GLU A 62 -13.58 -10.33 -18.48
C GLU A 62 -12.53 -11.40 -18.17
N PRO A 63 -11.39 -11.48 -18.89
CA PRO A 63 -10.30 -12.37 -18.55
C PRO A 63 -9.74 -12.03 -17.17
N ALA A 64 -9.55 -13.03 -16.31
CA ALA A 64 -9.12 -12.91 -14.92
C ALA A 64 -7.71 -12.27 -14.72
N LEU A 65 -7.06 -11.82 -15.79
CA LEU A 65 -5.73 -11.21 -15.79
C LEU A 65 -5.72 -9.72 -15.42
N THR A 66 -6.87 -9.11 -15.12
CA THR A 66 -6.97 -7.65 -14.86
C THR A 66 -7.29 -7.28 -13.41
N VAL A 67 -7.14 -8.19 -12.43
CA VAL A 67 -7.40 -7.87 -11.01
C VAL A 67 -6.20 -7.16 -10.35
N TYR A 68 -5.70 -6.09 -10.98
CA TYR A 68 -5.10 -4.97 -10.27
C TYR A 68 -5.97 -3.75 -10.55
N ARG A 69 -7.08 -3.64 -9.80
CA ARG A 69 -7.88 -2.41 -9.78
C ARG A 69 -7.10 -1.39 -8.96
N ARG A 70 -6.28 -0.59 -9.63
CA ARG A 70 -5.69 0.62 -9.05
C ARG A 70 -6.86 1.52 -8.62
N GLY A 71 -6.90 1.89 -7.34
CA GLY A 71 -7.78 2.94 -6.84
C GLY A 71 -7.42 4.29 -7.44
#